data_AF-H2J159-F1
#
_entry.id   AF-H2J159-F1
#
_cell.length_a   1.000
_cell.length_b   1.000
_cell.length_c   1.000
_cell.angle_alpha   90.00
_cell.angle_beta   90.00
_cell.angle_gamma   90.00
#
_symmetry.space_group_name_H-M   'P 1'
#
loop_
_entity.id
_entity.type
_entity.pdbx_description
1 polymer ?
#
loop_
_entity_poly.entity_id
_entity_poly.type
_entity_poly.pdbx_seq_one_letter_code
_entity_poly.pdbx_strand_id
1 'polypeptide(L)'
;MHKIIFYLLMAISFSSMASSDVTGRWSPSCDDEEGITLTNGNSPVFFVVNHNQIVISMQTKTTKESIDFFLVKPVDLGSGGMKLSWSNFSKKSKIATLKLHEQSANFEWYGFYDEIKKVHSWVNDPDIIINNEIVGGGVVFYRCIK
;
A
#
# COMPACT_ATOMS: atom_id res chain seq x y z
N MET A 1 62.19 13.89 29.85
CA MET A 1 61.04 13.06 29.42
C MET A 1 59.78 13.92 29.46
N HIS A 2 59.32 14.44 28.31
CA HIS A 2 58.01 15.08 28.20
C HIS A 2 57.21 14.25 27.18
N LYS A 3 56.18 13.55 27.65
CA LYS A 3 55.31 12.70 26.81
C LYS A 3 54.24 13.60 26.18
N ILE A 4 54.27 13.68 24.86
CA ILE A 4 53.23 14.28 24.03
C ILE A 4 52.03 13.33 24.05
N ILE A 5 50.87 13.80 24.50
CA ILE A 5 49.61 13.07 24.45
C ILE A 5 48.85 13.54 23.21
N PHE A 6 48.82 12.70 22.17
CA PHE A 6 47.92 12.84 21.03
C PHE A 6 46.57 12.22 21.40
N TYR A 7 45.53 13.03 21.60
CA TYR A 7 44.15 12.53 21.64
C TYR A 7 43.57 12.53 20.22
N LEU A 8 43.37 11.31 19.72
CA LEU A 8 42.71 10.98 18.47
C LEU A 8 41.23 11.40 18.56
N LEU A 9 40.83 12.44 17.82
CA LEU A 9 39.41 12.77 17.61
C LEU A 9 38.77 11.67 16.76
N MET A 10 38.03 10.77 17.40
CA MET A 10 37.18 9.81 16.71
C MET A 10 35.95 10.55 16.19
N ALA A 11 35.92 10.82 14.88
CA ALA A 11 34.75 11.39 14.22
C ALA A 11 33.61 10.36 14.26
N ILE A 12 32.54 10.66 15.00
CA ILE A 12 31.31 9.88 14.98
C ILE A 12 30.59 10.21 13.67
N SER A 13 30.76 9.34 12.67
CA SER A 13 30.00 9.42 11.43
C SER A 13 28.54 9.10 11.73
N PHE A 14 27.69 10.12 11.81
CA PHE A 14 26.24 9.94 11.75
C PHE A 14 25.87 9.49 10.34
N SER A 15 25.65 8.19 10.15
CA SER A 15 25.03 7.67 8.95
C SER A 15 23.57 8.15 8.93
N SER A 16 23.28 9.19 8.15
CA SER A 16 21.91 9.57 7.84
C SER A 16 21.23 8.40 7.12
N MET A 17 20.29 7.73 7.78
CA MET A 17 19.45 6.71 7.15
C MET A 17 18.66 7.40 6.04
N ALA A 18 18.94 7.06 4.79
CA ALA A 18 18.13 7.49 3.67
C ALA A 18 16.70 6.96 3.87
N SER A 19 15.73 7.86 3.91
CA SER A 19 14.33 7.52 3.71
C SER A 19 14.23 6.83 2.36
N SER A 20 13.92 5.53 2.34
CA SER A 20 13.60 4.83 1.09
C SER A 20 12.38 5.52 0.50
N ASP A 21 12.58 6.30 -0.56
CA ASP A 21 11.48 6.91 -1.30
C ASP A 21 10.59 5.77 -1.82
N VAL A 22 9.36 5.67 -1.31
CA VAL A 22 8.38 4.63 -1.67
C VAL A 22 7.51 5.03 -2.86
N THR A 23 7.71 6.23 -3.42
CA THR A 23 6.93 6.71 -4.56
C THR A 23 7.14 5.89 -5.83
N GLY A 24 6.18 5.98 -6.73
CA GLY A 24 6.17 5.25 -7.97
C GLY A 24 5.06 4.22 -8.02
N ARG A 25 5.08 3.42 -9.08
CA ARG A 25 4.08 2.41 -9.35
C ARG A 25 4.51 1.08 -8.75
N TRP A 26 3.60 0.46 -8.03
CA TRP A 26 3.74 -0.87 -7.43
C TRP A 26 2.71 -1.79 -8.08
N SER A 27 3.15 -2.90 -8.66
CA SER A 27 2.27 -3.80 -9.41
C SER A 27 2.76 -5.25 -9.30
N PRO A 28 1.86 -6.25 -9.37
CA PRO A 28 2.27 -7.65 -9.54
C PRO A 28 3.05 -7.89 -10.85
N SER A 29 2.80 -7.07 -11.87
CA SER A 29 3.43 -7.12 -13.19
C SER A 29 3.69 -5.70 -13.70
N CYS A 30 4.93 -5.42 -14.09
CA CYS A 30 5.29 -4.10 -14.60
C CYS A 30 4.97 -3.90 -16.08
N ASP A 31 4.57 -4.97 -16.77
CA ASP A 31 4.14 -4.94 -18.17
C ASP A 31 2.65 -4.59 -18.31
N ASP A 32 1.84 -4.85 -17.28
CA ASP A 32 0.41 -4.55 -17.26
C ASP A 32 0.13 -3.10 -16.82
N GLU A 33 -1.13 -2.66 -16.77
CA GLU A 33 -1.55 -1.34 -16.28
C GLU A 33 -2.08 -1.35 -14.83
N GLU A 34 -2.28 -2.53 -14.25
CA GLU A 34 -2.83 -2.71 -12.89
C GLU A 34 -1.86 -2.30 -11.77
N GLY A 35 -2.37 -2.16 -10.54
CA GLY A 35 -1.57 -1.88 -9.36
C GLY A 35 -1.84 -0.51 -8.73
N ILE A 36 -0.86 -0.03 -7.95
CA ILE A 36 -1.00 1.12 -7.05
C ILE A 36 0.07 2.14 -7.41
N THR A 37 -0.33 3.39 -7.66
CA THR A 37 0.61 4.50 -7.84
C THR A 37 0.67 5.35 -6.58
N LEU A 38 1.87 5.43 -5.99
CA LEU A 38 2.16 6.26 -4.82
C LEU A 38 2.88 7.53 -5.26
N THR A 39 2.33 8.68 -4.91
CA THR A 39 2.95 9.98 -5.19
C THR A 39 3.41 10.65 -3.90
N ASN A 40 4.38 11.56 -3.99
CA ASN A 40 4.74 12.41 -2.87
C ASN A 40 3.54 13.31 -2.48
N GLY A 41 3.24 13.38 -1.17
CA GLY A 41 2.14 14.19 -0.62
C GLY A 41 0.87 13.40 -0.30
N ASN A 42 -0.21 14.11 0.04
CA ASN A 42 -1.50 13.54 0.46
C ASN A 42 -2.46 13.27 -0.71
N SER A 43 -1.94 12.98 -1.89
CA SER A 43 -2.78 12.68 -3.05
C SER A 43 -3.56 11.37 -2.82
N PRO A 44 -4.82 11.31 -3.27
CA PRO A 44 -5.58 10.07 -3.19
C PRO A 44 -4.92 8.98 -4.04
N VAL A 45 -4.83 7.78 -3.47
CA VAL A 45 -4.41 6.58 -4.18
C VAL A 45 -5.66 5.89 -4.71
N PHE A 46 -5.66 5.50 -5.98
CA PHE A 46 -6.76 4.77 -6.59
C PHE A 46 -6.45 3.28 -6.64
N PHE A 47 -7.47 2.46 -6.44
CA PHE A 47 -7.36 1.02 -6.53
C PHE A 47 -8.65 0.42 -7.09
N VAL A 48 -8.46 -0.55 -7.97
CA VAL A 48 -9.54 -1.33 -8.58
C VAL A 48 -9.79 -2.54 -7.71
N VAL A 49 -11.05 -2.77 -7.36
CA VAL A 49 -11.53 -3.95 -6.65
C VAL A 49 -12.56 -4.64 -7.54
N ASN A 50 -12.42 -5.96 -7.66
CA ASN A 50 -13.29 -6.84 -8.41
C ASN A 50 -13.48 -6.49 -9.91
N HIS A 51 -12.51 -6.76 -10.79
CA HIS A 51 -12.57 -6.53 -12.25
C HIS A 51 -13.25 -5.21 -12.66
N ASN A 52 -12.81 -4.06 -12.11
CA ASN A 52 -13.41 -2.75 -12.37
C ASN A 52 -14.88 -2.57 -11.96
N GLN A 53 -15.48 -3.48 -11.19
CA GLN A 53 -16.81 -3.27 -10.58
C GLN A 53 -16.77 -2.22 -9.47
N ILE A 54 -15.61 -1.97 -8.87
CA ILE A 54 -15.44 -0.98 -7.82
C ILE A 54 -14.10 -0.29 -8.03
N VAL A 55 -14.12 1.03 -8.21
CA VAL A 55 -12.91 1.87 -8.10
C VAL A 55 -13.01 2.65 -6.81
N ILE A 56 -11.99 2.59 -5.95
CA ILE A 56 -11.96 3.32 -4.69
C ILE A 56 -10.83 4.34 -4.65
N SER A 57 -11.03 5.38 -3.85
CA SER A 57 -10.00 6.29 -3.40
C SER A 57 -9.58 5.93 -1.98
N MET A 58 -8.27 5.92 -1.76
CA MET A 58 -7.64 5.56 -0.51
C MET A 58 -6.66 6.64 -0.08
N GLN A 59 -6.46 6.74 1.23
CA GLN A 59 -5.38 7.49 1.84
C GLN A 59 -4.37 6.52 2.43
N THR A 60 -3.12 6.95 2.54
CA THR A 60 -2.02 6.11 3.04
C THR A 60 -1.51 6.59 4.39
N LYS A 61 -0.99 5.65 5.16
CA LYS A 61 -0.12 5.92 6.31
C LYS A 61 1.15 5.09 6.14
N THR A 62 2.26 5.76 5.88
CA THR A 62 3.55 5.12 5.64
C THR A 62 4.35 5.00 6.92
N THR A 63 4.96 3.84 7.11
CA THR A 63 6.00 3.57 8.12
C THR A 63 7.27 3.11 7.40
N LYS A 64 8.32 2.78 8.16
CA LYS A 64 9.56 2.23 7.59
C LYS A 64 9.33 0.85 6.94
N GLU A 65 8.39 0.07 7.47
CA GLU A 65 8.20 -1.34 7.11
C GLU A 65 6.94 -1.57 6.29
N SER A 66 6.03 -0.60 6.25
CA SER A 66 4.73 -0.80 5.60
C SER A 66 4.08 0.49 5.13
N ILE A 67 3.13 0.31 4.21
CA ILE A 67 2.17 1.34 3.79
C ILE A 67 0.77 0.80 4.06
N ASP A 68 0.08 1.43 4.99
CA ASP A 68 -1.29 1.07 5.33
C ASP A 68 -2.29 1.92 4.53
N PHE A 69 -3.32 1.29 3.98
CA PHE A 69 -4.35 1.93 3.16
C PHE A 69 -5.69 1.98 3.89
N PHE A 70 -6.36 3.12 3.77
CA PHE A 70 -7.66 3.39 4.39
C PHE A 70 -8.65 3.91 3.35
N LEU A 71 -9.89 3.44 3.41
CA LEU A 71 -10.96 3.87 2.51
C LEU A 71 -11.27 5.36 2.70
N VAL A 72 -11.31 6.12 1.61
CA VAL A 72 -11.85 7.49 1.59
C VAL A 72 -13.29 7.49 1.08
N LYS A 73 -13.48 6.95 -0.13
CA LYS A 73 -14.78 6.85 -0.82
C LYS A 73 -14.70 5.93 -2.04
N PRO A 74 -15.83 5.37 -2.52
CA PRO A 74 -15.91 4.88 -3.89
C PRO A 74 -15.77 6.04 -4.88
N VAL A 75 -15.18 5.75 -6.04
CA VAL A 75 -14.96 6.65 -7.18
C VAL A 75 -15.86 6.25 -8.33
N ASP A 76 -15.92 4.94 -8.60
CA ASP A 76 -16.79 4.35 -9.61
C ASP A 76 -17.35 3.01 -9.10
N LEU A 77 -18.61 2.71 -9.45
CA LEU A 77 -19.35 1.54 -8.98
C LEU A 77 -20.14 0.91 -10.12
N GLY A 78 -19.71 -0.29 -10.50
CA GLY A 78 -20.52 -1.25 -11.23
C GLY A 78 -21.68 -1.81 -10.40
N SER A 79 -22.43 -2.71 -11.02
CA SER A 79 -23.68 -3.24 -10.45
C SER A 79 -23.52 -3.94 -9.10
N GLY A 80 -22.39 -4.63 -8.89
CA GLY A 80 -22.05 -5.27 -7.61
C GLY A 80 -21.75 -4.24 -6.52
N GLY A 81 -20.94 -3.24 -6.85
CA GLY A 81 -20.54 -2.16 -5.94
C GLY A 81 -21.70 -1.28 -5.47
N MET A 82 -22.68 -1.01 -6.34
CA MET A 82 -23.85 -0.18 -5.99
C MET A 82 -24.74 -0.77 -4.90
N LYS A 83 -24.71 -2.10 -4.71
CA LYS A 83 -25.53 -2.78 -3.69
C LYS A 83 -24.93 -2.73 -2.29
N LEU A 84 -23.70 -2.23 -2.14
CA LEU A 84 -23.00 -2.19 -0.87
C LEU A 84 -23.44 -0.99 -0.03
N SER A 85 -23.53 -1.19 1.28
CA SER A 85 -23.82 -0.13 2.25
C SER A 85 -22.57 0.69 2.54
N TRP A 86 -22.10 1.48 1.57
CA TRP A 86 -20.87 2.28 1.65
C TRP A 86 -20.79 3.20 2.88
N SER A 87 -21.92 3.69 3.36
CA SER A 87 -22.02 4.50 4.58
C SER A 87 -21.60 3.75 5.85
N ASN A 88 -21.68 2.42 5.85
CA ASN A 88 -21.34 1.59 7.00
C ASN A 88 -19.85 1.23 7.04
N PHE A 89 -19.12 1.46 5.94
CA PHE A 89 -17.71 1.10 5.88
C PHE A 89 -16.83 2.11 6.58
N SER A 90 -15.94 1.61 7.42
CA SER A 90 -15.03 2.45 8.19
C SER A 90 -13.98 3.11 7.30
N LYS A 91 -13.77 4.40 7.52
CA LYS A 91 -12.65 5.16 6.96
C LYS A 91 -11.40 5.13 7.85
N LYS A 92 -11.50 4.50 9.03
CA LYS A 92 -10.45 4.43 10.04
C LYS A 92 -9.83 3.04 10.15
N SER A 93 -10.56 2.00 9.75
CA SER A 93 -10.01 0.65 9.64
C SER A 93 -9.18 0.51 8.36
N LYS A 94 -8.08 -0.23 8.46
CA LYS A 94 -7.23 -0.56 7.31
C LYS A 94 -7.99 -1.48 6.35
N ILE A 95 -7.88 -1.22 5.06
CA ILE A 95 -8.48 -2.06 4.01
C ILE A 95 -7.41 -2.84 3.23
N ALA A 96 -6.17 -2.38 3.27
CA ALA A 96 -5.01 -3.10 2.74
C ALA A 96 -3.71 -2.64 3.39
N THR A 97 -2.65 -3.42 3.22
CA THR A 97 -1.28 -3.06 3.59
C THR A 97 -0.30 -3.53 2.52
N LEU A 98 0.67 -2.69 2.14
CA LEU A 98 1.91 -3.12 1.49
C LEU A 98 2.99 -3.29 2.57
N LYS A 99 3.47 -4.52 2.78
CA LYS A 99 4.64 -4.80 3.64
C LYS A 99 5.90 -4.69 2.79
N LEU A 100 6.72 -3.68 3.07
CA LEU A 100 7.84 -3.29 2.23
C LEU A 100 9.05 -4.21 2.45
N HIS A 101 9.66 -4.59 1.33
CA HIS A 101 10.99 -5.18 1.22
C HIS A 101 11.80 -4.32 0.23
N GLU A 102 13.09 -4.60 0.04
CA GLU A 102 13.99 -3.70 -0.72
C GLU A 102 13.45 -3.28 -2.10
N GLN A 103 12.99 -4.24 -2.92
CA GLN A 103 12.47 -3.99 -4.28
C GLN A 103 11.10 -4.63 -4.53
N SER A 104 10.48 -5.17 -3.48
CA SER A 104 9.18 -5.82 -3.54
C SER A 104 8.36 -5.45 -2.32
N ALA A 105 7.06 -5.72 -2.37
CA ALA A 105 6.18 -5.55 -1.24
C ALA A 105 5.12 -6.63 -1.25
N ASN A 106 4.77 -7.17 -0.09
CA ASN A 106 3.62 -8.06 0.01
C ASN A 106 2.38 -7.20 0.18
N PHE A 107 1.50 -7.22 -0.81
CA PHE A 107 0.18 -6.60 -0.76
C PHE A 107 -0.81 -7.55 -0.08
N GLU A 108 -1.36 -7.11 1.04
CA GLU A 108 -2.40 -7.80 1.77
C GLU A 108 -3.68 -6.99 1.69
N TRP A 109 -4.72 -7.58 1.10
CA TRP A 109 -6.06 -7.00 1.08
C TRP A 109 -6.88 -7.57 2.23
N TYR A 110 -7.49 -6.69 3.00
CA TYR A 110 -8.34 -7.06 4.14
C TYR A 110 -9.83 -6.97 3.82
N GLY A 111 -10.23 -6.26 2.76
CA GLY A 111 -11.65 -5.99 2.49
C GLY A 111 -12.18 -4.75 3.22
N PHE A 112 -13.41 -4.37 2.91
CA PHE A 112 -14.08 -3.24 3.54
C PHE A 112 -14.62 -3.62 4.92
N TYR A 113 -14.17 -2.92 5.97
CA TYR A 113 -14.65 -3.14 7.33
C TYR A 113 -16.02 -2.48 7.55
N ASP A 114 -17.06 -3.29 7.77
CA ASP A 114 -18.41 -2.83 8.11
C ASP A 114 -18.51 -2.54 9.62
N GLU A 115 -18.73 -1.27 9.98
CA GLU A 115 -18.80 -0.83 11.37
C GLU A 115 -20.05 -1.30 12.11
N ILE A 116 -21.11 -1.72 11.39
CA ILE A 116 -22.33 -2.25 11.97
C ILE A 116 -22.16 -3.74 12.24
N LYS A 117 -21.68 -4.49 11.24
CA LYS A 117 -21.49 -5.94 11.33
C LYS A 117 -20.20 -6.35 12.04
N LYS A 118 -19.27 -5.40 12.23
CA LYS A 118 -17.95 -5.60 12.85
C LYS A 118 -17.08 -6.64 12.14
N VAL A 119 -17.20 -6.74 10.82
CA VAL A 119 -16.51 -7.74 10.00
C VAL A 119 -15.99 -7.10 8.71
N HIS A 120 -14.88 -7.64 8.18
CA HIS A 120 -14.47 -7.32 6.82
C HIS A 120 -15.33 -8.07 5.80
N SER A 121 -15.77 -7.35 4.78
CA SER A 121 -16.49 -7.89 3.63
C SER A 121 -15.66 -7.71 2.36
N TRP A 122 -15.96 -8.46 1.31
CA TRP A 122 -15.21 -8.43 0.05
C TRP A 122 -13.72 -8.82 0.21
N VAL A 123 -13.45 -9.77 1.12
CA VAL A 123 -12.08 -10.21 1.45
C VAL A 123 -11.45 -11.04 0.33
N ASN A 124 -12.25 -11.82 -0.39
CA ASN A 124 -11.77 -12.72 -1.44
C ASN A 124 -11.87 -12.11 -2.85
N ASP A 125 -12.36 -10.88 -2.94
CA ASP A 125 -12.71 -10.21 -4.19
C ASP A 125 -11.79 -9.05 -4.64
N PRO A 126 -10.57 -8.84 -4.09
CA PRO A 126 -9.62 -8.01 -4.81
C PRO A 126 -9.17 -8.86 -6.00
N ASP A 127 -9.84 -8.71 -7.15
CA ASP A 127 -9.44 -9.39 -8.37
C ASP A 127 -8.11 -8.81 -8.88
N ILE A 128 -7.01 -9.08 -8.16
CA ILE A 128 -5.66 -8.79 -8.59
C ILE A 128 -5.30 -9.89 -9.56
N ILE A 129 -5.12 -9.50 -10.82
CA ILE A 129 -4.81 -10.43 -11.90
C ILE A 129 -3.30 -10.58 -11.98
N ILE A 130 -2.82 -11.82 -11.92
CA ILE A 130 -1.42 -12.18 -12.20
C ILE A 130 -1.45 -13.27 -13.27
N ASN A 131 -0.84 -13.06 -14.43
CA ASN A 131 -0.81 -14.06 -15.51
C ASN A 131 -2.20 -14.63 -15.87
N ASN A 132 -3.24 -13.78 -15.90
CA ASN A 132 -4.65 -14.17 -16.10
C ASN A 132 -5.28 -15.02 -14.98
N GLU A 133 -4.68 -15.09 -13.80
CA GLU A 133 -5.25 -15.75 -12.61
C GLU A 133 -5.59 -14.74 -11.51
N ILE A 134 -6.74 -14.93 -10.87
CA ILE A 134 -7.17 -14.14 -9.70
C ILE A 134 -6.47 -14.71 -8.47
N VAL A 135 -5.67 -13.89 -7.80
CA VAL A 135 -4.95 -14.32 -6.58
C VAL A 135 -5.53 -13.63 -5.35
N GLY A 136 -5.97 -14.44 -4.37
CA GLY A 136 -6.55 -13.95 -3.11
C GLY A 136 -5.50 -13.53 -2.08
N GLY A 137 -5.73 -12.37 -1.45
CA GLY A 137 -5.26 -12.01 -0.09
C GLY A 137 -3.78 -11.75 0.17
N GLY A 138 -2.88 -12.16 -0.72
CA GLY A 138 -1.44 -11.94 -0.57
C GLY A 138 -0.72 -12.00 -1.91
N VAL A 139 -0.44 -10.83 -2.48
CA VAL A 139 0.23 -10.72 -3.79
C VAL A 139 1.54 -9.97 -3.65
N VAL A 140 2.61 -10.46 -4.27
CA VAL A 140 3.87 -9.73 -4.32
C VAL A 140 3.76 -8.63 -5.38
N PHE A 141 3.95 -7.39 -4.96
CA PHE A 141 4.06 -6.23 -5.83
C PHE A 141 5.54 -5.89 -5.99
N TYR A 142 5.93 -5.54 -7.21
CA TYR A 142 7.25 -5.02 -7.52
C TYR A 142 7.15 -3.52 -7.76
N ARG A 143 8.22 -2.80 -7.41
CA ARG A 143 8.33 -1.40 -7.79
C ARG A 143 8.70 -1.32 -9.27
N CYS A 144 7.79 -0.78 -10.08
CA CYS A 144 8.00 -0.63 -11.51
C CYS A 144 8.83 0.61 -11.78
N ILE A 145 10.12 0.39 -12.00
CA ILE A 145 11.09 1.42 -12.41
C ILE A 145 11.05 1.46 -13.93
N LYS A 146 10.65 2.60 -14.50
CA LYS A 146 10.82 2.88 -15.94
C LYS A 146 12.22 3.38 -16.22
#